data_AF-A0A4R0X5U9-F1
#
_entry.id   AF-A0A4R0X5U9-F1
#
_cell.length_a   1.000
_cell.length_b   1.000
_cell.length_c   1.000
_cell.angle_alpha   90.00
_cell.angle_beta   90.00
_cell.angle_gamma   90.00
#
_symmetry.space_group_name_H-M   'P 1'
#
loop_
_entity.id
_entity.type
_entity.pdbx_description
1 polymer ?
#
loop_
_entity_poly.entity_id
_entity_poly.type
_entity_poly.pdbx_seq_one_letter_code
_entity_poly.pdbx_strand_id
1 'polypeptide(L)'
;MTSAIDSGKLAGLDSQEKTEFMKKVYTLHCLSAGKQRNFVDELPKKELSKIEGRVEARRDAALACQRLLTAARNDLDRAKQSNSAKALLAKSIGVASGYRSAQRQFENWRQFFPKYYALTAADRERRLDGRHGDAAAIYLSKYIAKRLAAPGFSLHNSGFAIDFETFDHGCALGPNKSQTRLWKQSWFFDWLKSNANKFGFNENKK
;
A
#
# COMPACT_ATOMS: atom_id res chain seq x y z
N MET A 1 -22.08 5.29 -11.94
CA MET A 1 -21.80 5.48 -10.50
C MET A 1 -20.81 4.42 -10.08
N THR A 2 -19.61 4.79 -9.63
CA THR A 2 -18.55 3.89 -9.19
C THR A 2 -18.92 3.32 -7.82
N SER A 3 -19.47 2.11 -7.76
CA SER A 3 -19.97 1.54 -6.50
C SER A 3 -18.80 1.02 -5.66
N ALA A 4 -18.27 1.89 -4.79
CA ALA A 4 -17.47 1.45 -3.65
C ALA A 4 -18.25 0.45 -2.79
N ILE A 5 -17.54 -0.32 -1.97
CA ILE A 5 -18.18 -1.21 -0.99
C ILE A 5 -19.05 -0.36 -0.06
N ASP A 6 -20.29 -0.78 0.19
CA ASP A 6 -21.20 -0.04 1.05
C ASP A 6 -20.64 0.13 2.47
N SER A 7 -20.66 1.37 2.97
CA SER A 7 -20.29 1.72 4.34
C SER A 7 -21.16 1.02 5.39
N GLY A 8 -22.39 0.61 5.04
CA GLY A 8 -23.27 -0.20 5.88
C GLY A 8 -22.68 -1.56 6.27
N LYS A 9 -21.68 -2.07 5.52
CA LYS A 9 -20.94 -3.30 5.84
C LYS A 9 -19.88 -3.11 6.93
N LEU A 10 -19.63 -1.88 7.39
CA LEU A 10 -18.72 -1.63 8.50
C LEU A 10 -19.39 -2.06 9.81
N ALA A 11 -18.73 -2.98 10.52
CA ALA A 11 -19.16 -3.40 11.85
C ALA A 11 -19.16 -2.21 12.84
N GLY A 12 -20.09 -2.25 13.80
CA GLY A 12 -20.20 -1.23 14.84
C GLY A 12 -18.93 -1.09 15.69
N LEU A 13 -18.67 0.12 16.13
CA LEU A 13 -17.70 0.44 17.19
C LEU A 13 -18.39 0.45 18.56
N ASP A 14 -17.68 0.91 19.59
CA ASP A 14 -18.15 0.98 20.98
C ASP A 14 -19.29 1.98 21.22
N SER A 15 -19.64 2.81 20.23
CA SER A 15 -20.86 3.62 20.25
C SER A 15 -21.47 3.79 18.86
N GLN A 16 -22.77 4.05 18.82
CA GLN A 16 -23.49 4.37 17.58
C GLN A 16 -22.92 5.62 16.91
N GLU A 17 -22.61 6.65 17.71
CA GLU A 17 -22.01 7.90 17.22
C GLU A 17 -20.66 7.65 16.51
N LYS A 18 -19.77 6.86 17.12
CA LYS A 18 -18.49 6.49 16.51
C LYS A 18 -18.67 5.64 15.26
N THR A 19 -19.67 4.77 15.25
CA THR A 19 -20.02 3.93 14.10
C THR A 19 -20.45 4.79 12.92
N GLU A 20 -21.38 5.71 13.13
CA GLU A 20 -21.84 6.63 12.08
C GLU A 20 -20.73 7.57 11.61
N PHE A 21 -19.89 8.05 12.54
CA PHE A 21 -18.70 8.81 12.19
C PHE A 21 -17.75 8.00 11.29
N MET A 22 -17.44 6.75 11.64
CA MET A 22 -16.59 5.87 10.84
C MET A 22 -17.15 5.66 9.42
N LYS A 23 -18.46 5.38 9.30
CA LYS A 23 -19.15 5.25 8.00
C LYS A 23 -19.04 6.52 7.17
N LYS A 24 -19.21 7.68 7.79
CA LYS A 24 -19.04 8.99 7.14
C LYS A 24 -17.61 9.20 6.64
N VAL A 25 -16.60 8.91 7.47
CA VAL A 25 -15.18 9.00 7.07
C VAL A 25 -14.88 8.08 5.89
N TYR A 26 -15.36 6.84 5.96
CA TYR A 26 -15.19 5.85 4.89
C TYR A 26 -15.80 6.34 3.57
N THR A 27 -17.04 6.83 3.62
CA THR A 27 -17.77 7.33 2.44
C THR A 27 -17.03 8.50 1.81
N LEU A 28 -16.61 9.50 2.61
CA LEU A 28 -15.83 10.64 2.12
C LEU A 28 -14.50 10.22 1.49
N HIS A 29 -13.84 9.22 2.08
CA HIS A 29 -12.58 8.70 1.55
C HIS A 29 -12.77 8.03 0.18
N CYS A 30 -13.80 7.19 0.04
CA CYS A 30 -14.13 6.54 -1.23
C CYS A 30 -14.56 7.55 -2.30
N LEU A 31 -15.42 8.52 -1.95
CA LEU A 31 -15.83 9.59 -2.86
C LEU A 31 -14.63 10.39 -3.37
N SER A 32 -13.69 10.73 -2.49
CA SER A 32 -12.48 11.46 -2.90
C SER A 32 -11.58 10.62 -3.80
N ALA A 33 -11.41 9.32 -3.51
CA ALA A 33 -10.58 8.44 -4.32
C ALA A 33 -11.20 8.17 -5.70
N GLY A 34 -12.53 8.02 -5.76
CA GLY A 34 -13.30 7.81 -6.99
C GLY A 34 -13.24 8.96 -8.00
N LYS A 35 -12.81 10.16 -7.57
CA LYS A 35 -12.53 11.28 -8.50
C LYS A 35 -11.29 11.06 -9.36
N GLN A 36 -10.36 10.23 -8.91
CA GLN A 36 -9.05 10.04 -9.56
C GLN A 36 -8.87 8.63 -10.12
N ARG A 37 -9.66 7.66 -9.64
CA ARG A 37 -9.45 6.24 -9.92
C ARG A 37 -10.77 5.52 -10.08
N ASN A 38 -10.76 4.52 -10.95
CA ASN A 38 -11.88 3.61 -11.10
C ASN A 38 -11.87 2.59 -9.96
N PHE A 39 -13.07 2.20 -9.53
CA PHE A 39 -13.25 1.14 -8.56
C PHE A 39 -12.90 -0.22 -9.21
N VAL A 40 -12.10 -1.02 -8.51
CA VAL A 40 -11.77 -2.40 -8.87
C VAL A 40 -12.12 -3.30 -7.69
N ASP A 41 -13.12 -4.16 -7.87
CA ASP A 41 -13.60 -5.06 -6.81
C ASP A 41 -12.67 -6.25 -6.61
N GLU A 42 -12.79 -7.24 -7.50
CA GLU A 42 -11.97 -8.44 -7.55
C GLU A 42 -11.46 -8.64 -8.98
N LEU A 43 -10.19 -9.06 -9.10
CA LEU A 43 -9.65 -9.47 -10.39
C LEU A 43 -9.94 -10.96 -10.56
N PRO A 44 -10.43 -11.40 -11.74
CA PRO A 44 -10.59 -12.82 -12.03
C PRO A 44 -9.28 -13.58 -11.81
N LYS A 45 -9.34 -14.77 -11.22
CA LYS A 45 -8.14 -15.61 -10.98
C LYS A 45 -7.29 -15.82 -12.24
N LYS A 46 -7.91 -15.93 -13.41
CA LYS A 46 -7.23 -16.07 -14.72
C LYS A 46 -6.38 -14.85 -15.11
N GLU A 47 -6.66 -13.68 -14.54
CA GLU A 47 -5.92 -12.45 -14.76
C GLU A 47 -4.77 -12.27 -13.76
N LEU A 48 -4.69 -13.13 -12.74
CA LEU A 48 -3.62 -13.12 -11.75
C LEU A 48 -2.55 -14.14 -12.12
N SER A 49 -1.32 -13.82 -11.76
CA SER A 49 -0.22 -14.79 -11.74
C SER A 49 0.63 -14.55 -10.50
N LYS A 50 1.20 -15.64 -10.01
CA LYS A 50 2.18 -15.62 -8.93
C LYS A 50 3.43 -14.87 -9.35
N ILE A 51 3.99 -14.07 -8.45
CA ILE A 51 5.33 -13.49 -8.56
C ILE A 51 6.32 -14.42 -7.84
N GLU A 52 6.19 -14.51 -6.51
CA GLU A 52 7.01 -15.32 -5.61
C GLU A 52 6.20 -15.67 -4.35
N GLY A 53 6.48 -16.82 -3.72
CA GLY A 53 5.80 -17.23 -2.48
C GLY A 53 4.28 -17.35 -2.63
N ARG A 54 3.52 -16.52 -1.91
CA ARG A 54 2.06 -16.41 -2.05
C ARG A 54 1.63 -15.09 -2.69
N VAL A 55 2.58 -14.28 -3.16
CA VAL A 55 2.29 -12.97 -3.72
C VAL A 55 1.92 -13.12 -5.19
N GLU A 56 0.76 -12.56 -5.54
CA GLU A 56 0.24 -12.51 -6.89
C GLU A 56 0.13 -11.06 -7.36
N ALA A 57 0.07 -10.86 -8.67
CA ALA A 57 -0.26 -9.58 -9.30
C ALA A 57 -1.03 -9.85 -10.60
N ARG A 58 -1.47 -8.79 -11.29
CA ARG A 58 -1.99 -8.94 -12.65
C ARG A 58 -0.94 -9.64 -13.51
N ARG A 59 -1.36 -10.55 -14.40
CA ARG A 59 -0.50 -11.50 -15.12
C ARG A 59 0.73 -10.85 -15.77
N ASP A 60 0.51 -9.74 -16.46
CA ASP A 60 1.56 -8.95 -17.12
C ASP A 60 2.55 -8.35 -16.12
N ALA A 61 2.05 -7.69 -15.06
CA ALA A 61 2.85 -7.14 -13.98
C ALA A 61 3.62 -8.24 -13.22
N ALA A 62 3.00 -9.41 -12.99
CA ALA A 62 3.63 -10.52 -12.31
C ALA A 62 4.83 -11.07 -13.10
N LEU A 63 4.63 -11.32 -14.40
CA LEU A 63 5.70 -11.79 -15.28
C LEU A 63 6.82 -10.75 -15.42
N ALA A 64 6.48 -9.46 -15.50
CA ALA A 64 7.46 -8.39 -15.52
C ALA A 64 8.27 -8.32 -14.21
N CYS A 65 7.60 -8.47 -13.07
CA CYS A 65 8.25 -8.47 -11.76
C CYS A 65 9.17 -9.67 -11.57
N GLN A 66 8.78 -10.86 -12.05
CA GLN A 66 9.66 -12.03 -12.04
C GLN A 66 10.97 -11.76 -12.79
N ARG A 67 10.89 -11.20 -14.00
CA ARG A 67 12.08 -10.81 -14.77
C ARG A 67 12.92 -9.76 -14.05
N LEU A 68 12.27 -8.78 -13.43
CA LEU A 68 12.93 -7.75 -12.63
C LEU A 68 13.70 -8.36 -11.46
N LEU A 69 13.08 -9.26 -10.68
CA LEU A 69 13.70 -9.90 -9.52
C LEU A 69 14.87 -10.79 -9.92
N THR A 70 14.73 -11.56 -11.01
CA THR A 70 15.85 -12.34 -11.56
C THR A 70 17.01 -11.44 -11.95
N ALA A 71 16.76 -10.33 -12.64
CA ALA A 71 17.81 -9.39 -13.02
C ALA A 71 18.47 -8.75 -11.80
N ALA A 72 17.69 -8.30 -10.82
CA ALA A 72 18.18 -7.68 -9.60
C ALA A 72 19.07 -8.62 -8.77
N ARG A 73 18.67 -9.89 -8.63
CA ARG A 73 19.44 -10.91 -7.92
C ARG A 73 20.76 -11.23 -8.64
N ASN A 74 20.72 -11.38 -9.96
CA ASN A 74 21.93 -11.58 -10.76
C ASN A 74 22.90 -10.39 -10.67
N ASP A 75 22.38 -9.16 -10.68
CA ASP A 75 23.20 -7.96 -10.50
C ASP A 75 23.75 -7.83 -9.07
N LEU A 76 22.98 -8.25 -8.06
CA LEU A 76 23.45 -8.28 -6.68
C LEU A 76 24.63 -9.24 -6.53
N ASP A 77 24.54 -10.44 -7.11
CA ASP A 77 25.60 -11.44 -7.07
C ASP A 77 26.86 -10.94 -7.77
N ARG A 78 26.73 -10.32 -8.95
CA ARG A 78 27.86 -9.67 -9.63
C ARG A 78 28.48 -8.56 -8.78
N ALA A 79 27.66 -7.68 -8.20
CA ALA A 79 28.14 -6.58 -7.38
C ALA A 79 28.88 -7.07 -6.13
N LYS A 80 28.44 -8.20 -5.54
CA LYS A 80 29.14 -8.88 -4.43
C LYS A 80 30.49 -9.46 -4.89
N GLN A 81 30.54 -10.11 -6.05
CA GLN A 81 31.80 -10.63 -6.61
C GLN A 81 32.81 -9.51 -6.90
N SER A 82 32.33 -8.32 -7.25
CA SER A 82 33.16 -7.12 -7.40
C SER A 82 33.44 -6.37 -6.08
N ASN A 83 33.16 -6.97 -4.91
CA ASN A 83 33.37 -6.38 -3.59
C ASN A 83 32.71 -5.01 -3.38
N SER A 84 31.54 -4.77 -3.99
CA SER A 84 30.76 -3.56 -3.71
C SER A 84 30.32 -3.54 -2.24
N ALA A 85 30.83 -2.59 -1.46
CA ALA A 85 30.52 -2.46 -0.03
C ALA A 85 29.00 -2.47 0.25
N LYS A 86 28.23 -1.77 -0.59
CA LYS A 86 26.76 -1.69 -0.46
C LYS A 86 26.09 -3.03 -0.80
N ALA A 87 26.55 -3.74 -1.82
CA ALA A 87 26.02 -5.05 -2.21
C ALA A 87 26.27 -6.13 -1.15
N LEU A 88 27.40 -6.05 -0.43
CA LEU A 88 27.76 -7.00 0.63
C LEU A 88 26.81 -6.93 1.86
N LEU A 89 26.18 -5.76 2.08
CA LEU A 89 25.18 -5.56 3.14
C LEU A 89 23.83 -6.20 2.79
N ALA A 90 23.44 -6.22 1.51
CA ALA A 90 22.19 -6.81 1.06
C ALA A 90 22.27 -8.35 1.04
N LYS A 91 21.47 -8.99 1.89
CA LYS A 91 21.40 -10.46 2.03
C LYS A 91 20.30 -11.08 1.19
N SER A 92 19.17 -10.40 1.00
CA SER A 92 18.06 -10.91 0.19
C SER A 92 17.28 -9.80 -0.50
N ILE A 93 16.64 -10.13 -1.62
CA ILE A 93 15.72 -9.30 -2.38
C ILE A 93 14.42 -10.08 -2.53
N GLY A 94 13.27 -9.49 -2.25
CA GLY A 94 11.98 -10.16 -2.30
C GLY A 94 10.79 -9.21 -2.51
N VAL A 95 9.60 -9.78 -2.39
CA VAL A 95 8.32 -9.06 -2.55
C VAL A 95 7.49 -9.22 -1.28
N ALA A 96 7.13 -8.09 -0.68
CA ALA A 96 6.31 -8.03 0.52
C ALA A 96 4.81 -8.13 0.20
N SER A 97 4.36 -7.49 -0.89
CA SER A 97 2.94 -7.44 -1.22
C SER A 97 2.69 -7.17 -2.71
N GLY A 98 1.53 -7.62 -3.21
CA GLY A 98 1.10 -7.47 -4.61
C GLY A 98 -0.40 -7.19 -4.68
N TYR A 99 -1.13 -7.97 -5.47
CA TYR A 99 -2.58 -7.91 -5.58
C TYR A 99 -3.30 -8.05 -4.23
N ARG A 100 -4.36 -7.28 -4.06
CA ARG A 100 -5.28 -7.33 -2.92
C ARG A 100 -6.67 -6.93 -3.39
N SER A 101 -7.69 -7.75 -3.17
CA SER A 101 -9.08 -7.38 -3.52
C SER A 101 -9.58 -6.14 -2.77
N ALA A 102 -10.64 -5.50 -3.27
CA ALA A 102 -11.32 -4.41 -2.56
C ALA A 102 -11.79 -4.87 -1.18
N GLN A 103 -12.36 -6.07 -1.08
CA GLN A 103 -12.80 -6.65 0.20
C GLN A 103 -11.65 -6.79 1.20
N ARG A 104 -10.50 -7.33 0.77
CA ARG A 104 -9.32 -7.42 1.66
C ARG A 104 -8.78 -6.05 2.07
N GLN A 105 -8.81 -5.08 1.15
CA GLN A 105 -8.44 -3.69 1.46
C GLN A 105 -9.44 -3.04 2.43
N PHE A 106 -10.72 -3.38 2.35
CA PHE A 106 -11.78 -2.94 3.26
C PHE A 106 -11.60 -3.48 4.67
N GLU A 107 -11.28 -4.76 4.81
CA GLU A 107 -10.90 -5.35 6.11
C GLU A 107 -9.72 -4.64 6.75
N ASN A 108 -8.66 -4.38 5.96
CA ASN A 108 -7.50 -3.60 6.43
C ASN A 108 -7.92 -2.20 6.88
N TRP A 109 -8.75 -1.50 6.09
CA TRP A 109 -9.23 -0.17 6.44
C TRP A 109 -9.97 -0.17 7.78
N ARG A 110 -10.89 -1.13 7.97
CA ARG A 110 -11.62 -1.32 9.23
C ARG A 110 -10.67 -1.61 10.40
N GLN A 111 -9.72 -2.52 10.21
CA GLN A 111 -8.75 -2.89 11.24
C GLN A 111 -7.87 -1.70 11.68
N PHE A 112 -7.47 -0.83 10.75
CA PHE A 112 -6.62 0.33 11.07
C PHE A 112 -7.40 1.57 11.54
N PHE A 113 -8.72 1.64 11.29
CA PHE A 113 -9.52 2.80 11.66
C PHE A 113 -9.39 3.18 13.15
N PRO A 114 -9.52 2.27 14.14
CA PRO A 114 -9.39 2.63 15.56
C PRO A 114 -8.05 3.30 15.90
N LYS A 115 -6.95 2.82 15.30
CA LYS A 115 -5.64 3.43 15.46
C LYS A 115 -5.61 4.87 14.95
N TYR A 116 -6.12 5.11 13.73
CA TYR A 116 -6.12 6.46 13.16
C TYR A 116 -7.09 7.40 13.85
N TYR A 117 -8.23 6.87 14.30
CA TYR A 117 -9.20 7.57 15.12
C TYR A 117 -8.54 8.08 16.43
N ALA A 118 -7.79 7.23 17.12
CA ALA A 118 -7.07 7.61 18.34
C ALA A 118 -5.96 8.64 18.07
N LEU A 119 -5.12 8.40 17.05
CA LEU A 119 -4.00 9.30 16.70
C LEU A 119 -4.43 10.70 16.27
N THR A 120 -5.71 10.91 15.93
CA THR A 120 -6.25 12.19 15.47
C THR A 120 -7.21 12.85 16.44
N ALA A 121 -7.37 12.32 17.66
CA ALA A 121 -8.38 12.77 18.62
C ALA A 121 -8.31 14.29 18.89
N ALA A 122 -7.14 14.80 19.28
CA ALA A 122 -6.95 16.22 19.57
C ALA A 122 -7.19 17.13 18.34
N ASP A 123 -6.81 16.68 17.15
CA ASP A 123 -7.04 17.45 15.91
C ASP A 123 -8.51 17.49 15.52
N ARG A 124 -9.27 16.43 15.83
CA ARG A 124 -10.71 16.37 15.56
C ARG A 124 -11.49 17.20 16.57
N GLU A 125 -11.10 17.18 17.84
CA GLU A 125 -11.75 18.00 18.88
C GLU A 125 -11.63 19.50 18.63
N ARG A 126 -10.54 19.95 18.02
CA ARG A 126 -10.34 21.36 17.63
C ARG A 126 -11.12 21.80 16.38
N ARG A 127 -11.91 20.93 15.75
CA ARG A 127 -12.70 21.31 14.56
C ARG A 127 -14.01 21.98 14.97
N LEU A 128 -14.54 22.83 14.09
CA LEU A 128 -15.70 23.69 14.33
C LEU A 128 -16.93 22.92 14.82
N ASP A 129 -17.11 21.70 14.34
CA ASP A 129 -18.24 20.81 14.62
C ASP A 129 -17.87 19.64 15.56
N GLY A 130 -16.76 19.79 16.27
CA GLY A 130 -16.30 18.85 17.28
C GLY A 130 -15.80 17.52 16.72
N ARG A 131 -15.57 16.56 17.62
CA ARG A 131 -14.80 15.35 17.34
C ARG A 131 -15.40 14.43 16.25
N HIS A 132 -16.70 14.51 16.03
CA HIS A 132 -17.45 13.68 15.09
C HIS A 132 -18.23 14.48 14.03
N GLY A 133 -18.01 15.78 13.97
CA GLY A 133 -18.60 16.61 12.93
C GLY A 133 -18.01 16.36 11.53
N ASP A 134 -18.56 17.05 10.56
CA ASP A 134 -18.23 16.98 9.14
C ASP A 134 -16.78 17.37 8.86
N ALA A 135 -16.28 18.45 9.47
CA ALA A 135 -14.90 18.89 9.33
C ALA A 135 -13.91 17.89 9.95
N ALA A 136 -14.27 17.26 11.07
CA ALA A 136 -13.50 16.15 11.63
C ALA A 136 -13.49 14.92 10.72
N ALA A 137 -14.62 14.61 10.06
CA ALA A 137 -14.72 13.47 9.14
C ALA A 137 -13.87 13.70 7.87
N ILE A 138 -13.91 14.91 7.31
CA ILE A 138 -13.07 15.32 6.17
C ILE A 138 -11.58 15.29 6.57
N TYR A 139 -11.25 15.76 7.77
CA TYR A 139 -9.87 15.73 8.27
C TYR A 139 -9.35 14.29 8.37
N LEU A 140 -10.10 13.41 9.04
CA LEU A 140 -9.68 12.03 9.23
C LEU A 140 -9.61 11.27 7.91
N SER A 141 -10.53 11.49 6.97
CA SER A 141 -10.47 10.84 5.65
C SER A 141 -9.18 11.22 4.91
N LYS A 142 -8.78 12.51 4.92
CA LYS A 142 -7.50 12.98 4.35
C LYS A 142 -6.30 12.42 5.10
N TYR A 143 -6.37 12.30 6.43
CA TYR A 143 -5.30 11.72 7.24
C TYR A 143 -5.07 10.25 6.87
N ILE A 144 -6.15 9.48 6.67
CA ILE A 144 -6.09 8.07 6.28
C ILE A 144 -5.57 7.94 4.84
N ALA A 145 -6.04 8.77 3.90
CA ALA A 145 -5.64 8.70 2.48
C ALA A 145 -4.12 8.76 2.27
N LYS A 146 -3.39 9.49 3.13
CA LYS A 146 -1.92 9.57 3.11
C LYS A 146 -1.21 8.27 3.56
N ARG A 147 -1.94 7.32 4.14
CA ARG A 147 -1.40 6.12 4.80
C ARG A 147 -1.95 4.84 4.19
N LEU A 148 -3.24 4.82 3.87
CA LEU A 148 -3.95 3.67 3.35
C LEU A 148 -4.92 4.15 2.27
N ALA A 149 -4.84 3.55 1.07
CA ALA A 149 -5.76 3.87 -0.01
C ALA A 149 -7.19 3.40 0.31
N ALA A 150 -8.19 4.11 -0.20
CA ALA A 150 -9.59 3.69 -0.11
C ALA A 150 -9.79 2.30 -0.75
N PRO A 151 -10.59 1.41 -0.14
CA PRO A 151 -10.87 0.10 -0.70
C PRO A 151 -11.46 0.15 -2.10
N GLY A 152 -10.86 -0.62 -3.01
CA GLY A 152 -11.20 -0.65 -4.44
C GLY A 152 -10.55 0.45 -5.28
N PHE A 153 -9.81 1.39 -4.67
CA PHE A 153 -9.13 2.48 -5.38
C PHE A 153 -7.59 2.44 -5.23
N SER A 154 -7.04 1.34 -4.69
CA SER A 154 -5.60 1.11 -4.61
C SER A 154 -5.04 0.53 -5.91
N LEU A 155 -3.79 0.85 -6.25
CA LEU A 155 -3.09 0.15 -7.34
C LEU A 155 -2.84 -1.33 -7.02
N HIS A 156 -2.88 -1.72 -5.74
CA HIS A 156 -2.91 -3.14 -5.34
C HIS A 156 -4.25 -3.79 -5.69
N ASN A 157 -5.36 -3.04 -5.75
CA ASN A 157 -6.66 -3.58 -6.18
C ASN A 157 -6.67 -3.90 -7.67
N SER A 158 -5.99 -3.11 -8.48
CA SER A 158 -5.82 -3.37 -9.92
C SER A 158 -4.66 -4.34 -10.24
N GLY A 159 -3.99 -4.90 -9.23
CA GLY A 159 -2.89 -5.85 -9.43
C GLY A 159 -1.63 -5.26 -10.09
N PHE A 160 -1.48 -3.93 -10.09
CA PHE A 160 -0.36 -3.25 -10.74
C PHE A 160 0.73 -2.78 -9.77
N ALA A 161 0.40 -2.55 -8.51
CA ALA A 161 1.39 -2.20 -7.50
C ALA A 161 1.99 -3.44 -6.82
N ILE A 162 3.29 -3.35 -6.61
CA ILE A 162 4.11 -4.37 -5.94
C ILE A 162 4.93 -3.64 -4.90
N ASP A 163 4.84 -4.08 -3.65
CA ASP A 163 5.71 -3.63 -2.58
C ASP A 163 6.88 -4.60 -2.46
N PHE A 164 8.08 -4.06 -2.55
CA PHE A 164 9.32 -4.82 -2.43
C PHE A 164 9.83 -4.85 -1.00
N GLU A 165 10.66 -5.86 -0.70
CA GLU A 165 11.42 -5.96 0.53
C GLU A 165 12.85 -6.42 0.28
N THR A 166 13.73 -6.15 1.23
CA THR A 166 15.12 -6.60 1.24
C THR A 166 15.58 -6.84 2.67
N PHE A 167 16.44 -7.82 2.90
CA PHE A 167 17.24 -7.85 4.13
C PHE A 167 18.57 -7.15 3.85
N ASP A 168 18.80 -6.01 4.47
CA ASP A 168 19.96 -5.15 4.26
C ASP A 168 20.29 -4.42 5.58
N HIS A 169 21.55 -4.05 5.79
CA HIS A 169 22.03 -3.42 7.04
C HIS A 169 21.63 -4.20 8.31
N GLY A 170 21.57 -5.54 8.24
CA GLY A 170 21.23 -6.39 9.37
C GLY A 170 19.74 -6.41 9.75
N CYS A 171 18.85 -5.86 8.92
CA CYS A 171 17.41 -5.86 9.20
C CYS A 171 16.54 -6.08 7.95
N ALA A 172 15.30 -6.51 8.16
CA ALA A 172 14.31 -6.58 7.09
C ALA A 172 13.72 -5.20 6.83
N LEU A 173 13.84 -4.72 5.59
CA LEU A 173 13.31 -3.45 5.09
C LEU A 173 12.18 -3.74 4.11
N GLY A 174 11.02 -3.11 4.31
CA GLY A 174 9.84 -3.29 3.45
C GLY A 174 9.02 -2.01 3.31
N PRO A 175 7.73 -2.10 2.94
CA PRO A 175 6.85 -0.96 2.70
C PRO A 175 6.37 -0.28 4.00
N ASN A 176 7.32 0.16 4.84
CA ASN A 176 7.06 0.84 6.10
C ASN A 176 7.65 2.26 6.11
N LYS A 177 6.84 3.25 6.45
CA LYS A 177 7.25 4.66 6.51
C LYS A 177 8.40 4.91 7.50
N SER A 178 8.46 4.19 8.62
CA SER A 178 9.56 4.34 9.58
C SER A 178 10.90 3.86 9.00
N GLN A 179 10.87 2.98 8.01
CA GLN A 179 12.06 2.41 7.37
C GLN A 179 12.46 3.15 6.09
N THR A 180 11.72 4.19 5.66
CA THR A 180 11.96 4.86 4.37
C THR A 180 13.39 5.37 4.21
N ARG A 181 14.00 5.90 5.28
CA ARG A 181 15.40 6.35 5.23
C ARG A 181 16.37 5.20 4.95
N LEU A 182 16.25 4.09 5.68
CA LEU A 182 17.11 2.91 5.50
C LEU A 182 16.83 2.21 4.17
N TRP A 183 15.56 2.09 3.76
CA TRP A 183 15.18 1.55 2.45
C TRP A 183 15.87 2.32 1.31
N LYS A 184 15.86 3.66 1.35
CA LYS A 184 16.56 4.50 0.36
C LYS A 184 18.09 4.38 0.40
N GLN A 185 18.64 3.83 1.47
CA GLN A 185 20.06 3.53 1.60
C GLN A 185 20.40 2.07 1.25
N SER A 186 19.41 1.23 0.93
CA SER A 186 19.66 -0.16 0.54
C SER A 186 20.28 -0.26 -0.86
N TRP A 187 21.02 -1.33 -1.12
CA TRP A 187 21.51 -1.62 -2.48
C TRP A 187 20.34 -1.78 -3.46
N PHE A 188 19.28 -2.46 -3.03
CA PHE A 188 18.16 -2.79 -3.90
C PHE A 188 17.38 -1.55 -4.34
N PHE A 189 17.23 -0.55 -3.47
CA PHE A 189 16.61 0.71 -3.85
C PHE A 189 17.36 1.42 -4.98
N ASP A 190 18.69 1.55 -4.88
CA ASP A 190 19.51 2.17 -5.95
C ASP A 190 19.37 1.41 -7.27
N TRP A 191 19.37 0.07 -7.18
CA TRP A 191 19.19 -0.79 -8.35
C TRP A 191 17.82 -0.55 -8.99
N LEU A 192 16.74 -0.51 -8.20
CA LEU A 192 15.38 -0.23 -8.68
C LEU A 192 15.30 1.14 -9.35
N LYS A 193 15.89 2.18 -8.75
CA LYS A 193 15.91 3.54 -9.33
C LYS A 193 16.55 3.57 -10.72
N SER A 194 17.54 2.73 -10.96
CA SER A 194 18.30 2.70 -12.20
C SER A 194 17.72 1.74 -13.26
N ASN A 195 16.97 0.71 -12.83
CA ASN A 195 16.60 -0.41 -13.71
C ASN A 195 15.11 -0.72 -13.79
N ALA A 196 14.29 -0.36 -12.80
CA ALA A 196 12.88 -0.79 -12.74
C ALA A 196 12.07 -0.37 -13.97
N ASN A 197 12.35 0.81 -14.53
CA ASN A 197 11.67 1.31 -15.74
C ASN A 197 11.85 0.40 -16.95
N LYS A 198 12.98 -0.32 -17.05
CA LYS A 198 13.24 -1.29 -18.13
C LYS A 198 12.26 -2.48 -18.08
N PHE A 199 11.64 -2.71 -16.93
CA PHE A 199 10.63 -3.75 -16.70
C PHE A 199 9.22 -3.18 -16.60
N GLY A 200 9.01 -1.89 -16.91
CA GLY A 200 7.71 -1.22 -16.85
C GLY A 200 7.29 -0.75 -15.45
N PHE A 201 8.18 -0.77 -14.46
CA PHE A 201 7.87 -0.33 -13.10
C PHE A 201 8.45 1.06 -12.83
N ASN A 202 7.67 1.90 -12.16
CA ASN A 202 8.10 3.21 -11.67
C ASN A 202 7.85 3.33 -10.17
N GLU A 203 8.66 4.15 -9.49
CA GLU A 203 8.41 4.51 -8.09
C GLU A 203 7.06 5.24 -7.97
N ASN A 204 6.15 4.68 -7.18
CA ASN A 204 4.85 5.29 -6.93
C ASN A 204 5.01 6.49 -5.98
N LYS A 205 5.06 7.70 -6.55
CA LYS A 205 5.09 8.96 -5.79
C LYS A 205 3.70 9.21 -5.19
N LYS A 206 3.56 9.01 -3.88
CA LYS A 206 2.37 9.40 -3.10
C LYS A 206 2.53 10.77 -2.47
#